data_AF-A0A7X9UF32-F1
#
_entry.id   AF-A0A7X9UF32-F1
#
_cell.length_a   1.000
_cell.length_b   1.000
_cell.length_c   1.000
_cell.angle_alpha   90.00
_cell.angle_beta   90.00
_cell.angle_gamma   90.00
#
_symmetry.space_group_name_H-M   'P 1'
#
loop_
_entity.id
_entity.type
_entity.pdbx_description
1 polymer ?
#
loop_
_entity_poly.entity_id
_entity_poly.type
_entity_poly.pdbx_seq_one_letter_code
_entity_poly.pdbx_strand_id
1 'polypeptide(L)'
;MNKGILYFILLMTFLSSSEVAYNRNAVSKEPPASHATKIFTEDEFQFEIKSKDITIKLGSTREVVEQQLGPHVDYFNYTNVYQYKDMRIHYKYGIVDGIMIDDPAKFKKYYICHGEK
;
A
#
# COMPACT_ATOMS: atom_id res chain seq x y z
N MET A 1 -0.72 -42.43 -33.25
CA MET A 1 -0.48 -42.31 -31.79
C MET A 1 -0.63 -40.84 -31.40
N ASN A 2 -1.82 -40.42 -30.96
CA ASN A 2 -2.05 -39.07 -30.42
C ASN A 2 -2.63 -39.19 -29.01
N LYS A 3 -1.87 -39.83 -28.11
CA LYS A 3 -2.23 -39.90 -26.69
C LYS A 3 -2.32 -38.49 -26.08
N GLY A 4 -1.55 -37.53 -26.58
CA GLY A 4 -1.58 -36.13 -26.13
C GLY A 4 -2.90 -35.40 -26.42
N ILE A 5 -3.55 -35.67 -27.55
CA ILE A 5 -4.83 -35.01 -27.90
C ILE A 5 -5.95 -35.47 -26.96
N LEU A 6 -5.95 -36.75 -26.57
CA LEU A 6 -6.94 -37.29 -25.65
C LEU A 6 -6.83 -36.65 -24.26
N TYR A 7 -5.61 -36.45 -23.74
CA TYR A 7 -5.40 -35.75 -22.47
C TYR A 7 -5.78 -34.27 -22.54
N PHE A 8 -5.56 -33.62 -23.68
CA PHE A 8 -5.90 -32.20 -23.87
C PHE A 8 -7.43 -31.98 -23.91
N ILE A 9 -8.16 -32.87 -24.57
CA ILE A 9 -9.64 -32.82 -24.61
C ILE A 9 -10.21 -33.12 -23.21
N LEU A 10 -9.63 -34.06 -22.46
CA LEU A 10 -10.05 -34.40 -21.10
C LEU A 10 -9.82 -33.24 -20.11
N LEU A 11 -8.75 -32.46 -20.28
CA LEU A 11 -8.48 -31.29 -19.44
C LEU A 11 -9.48 -30.16 -19.71
N MET A 12 -9.82 -29.91 -20.97
CA MET A 12 -10.77 -28.85 -21.36
C MET A 12 -12.20 -29.14 -20.93
N THR A 13 -12.63 -30.40 -20.93
CA THR A 13 -13.95 -30.79 -20.38
C THR A 13 -14.00 -30.62 -18.86
N PHE A 14 -12.92 -30.95 -18.13
CA PHE A 14 -12.85 -30.70 -16.69
C PHE A 14 -12.92 -29.21 -16.33
N LEU A 15 -12.21 -28.35 -17.08
CA LEU A 15 -12.21 -26.90 -16.86
C LEU A 15 -13.59 -26.26 -17.15
N SER A 16 -14.31 -26.77 -18.14
CA SER A 16 -15.63 -26.27 -18.56
C SER A 16 -16.78 -26.72 -17.63
N SER A 17 -16.54 -27.66 -16.72
CA SER A 17 -17.56 -28.20 -15.80
C SER A 17 -17.67 -27.41 -14.48
N SER A 18 -16.95 -26.31 -14.34
CA SER A 18 -17.01 -25.45 -13.14
C SER A 18 -18.04 -24.34 -13.28
N GLU A 19 -19.29 -24.71 -13.60
CA GLU A 19 -20.39 -23.85 -13.17
C GLU A 19 -20.49 -23.98 -11.65
N VAL A 20 -20.10 -22.92 -10.94
CA VAL A 20 -20.39 -22.77 -9.52
C VAL A 20 -21.91 -22.71 -9.41
N ALA A 21 -22.53 -23.85 -9.13
CA ALA A 21 -23.91 -23.92 -8.71
C ALA A 21 -24.02 -23.17 -7.38
N TYR A 22 -24.31 -21.87 -7.46
CA TYR A 22 -24.81 -21.12 -6.32
C TYR A 22 -26.17 -21.72 -5.98
N ASN A 23 -26.18 -22.66 -5.04
CA ASN A 23 -27.39 -23.10 -4.37
C ASN A 23 -27.90 -21.94 -3.49
N ARG A 24 -28.55 -20.95 -4.11
CA ARG A 24 -29.55 -20.13 -3.43
C ARG A 24 -30.71 -21.06 -3.13
N ASN A 25 -30.70 -21.70 -1.97
CA ASN A 25 -31.87 -22.10 -1.17
C ASN A 25 -31.44 -23.04 -0.01
N ALA A 26 -30.63 -22.52 0.89
CA ALA A 26 -30.73 -22.92 2.30
C ALA A 26 -30.86 -21.62 3.08
N VAL A 27 -32.10 -21.24 3.39
CA VAL A 27 -32.41 -20.14 4.32
C VAL A 27 -31.85 -20.54 5.69
N SER A 28 -30.59 -20.20 5.93
CA SER A 28 -30.08 -20.07 7.30
C SER A 28 -30.85 -18.91 7.93
N LYS A 29 -31.43 -19.14 9.11
CA LYS A 29 -32.07 -18.10 9.93
C LYS A 29 -31.05 -17.22 10.67
N GLU A 30 -29.82 -17.15 10.18
CA GLU A 30 -28.90 -16.13 10.66
C GLU A 30 -29.31 -14.77 10.10
N PRO A 31 -29.29 -13.71 10.93
CA PRO A 31 -29.42 -12.36 10.40
C PRO A 31 -28.39 -12.19 9.28
N PRO A 32 -28.76 -11.61 8.13
CA PRO A 32 -27.81 -11.42 7.03
C PRO A 32 -26.59 -10.74 7.63
N ALA A 33 -25.43 -11.38 7.49
CA ALA A 33 -24.16 -10.74 7.82
C ALA A 33 -24.21 -9.37 7.17
N SER A 34 -24.19 -8.32 7.98
CA SER A 34 -24.16 -6.96 7.49
C SER A 34 -22.89 -6.84 6.67
N HIS A 35 -23.00 -7.03 5.36
CA HIS A 35 -22.03 -6.61 4.38
C HIS A 35 -22.08 -5.08 4.36
N ALA A 36 -21.77 -4.46 5.50
CA ALA A 36 -21.42 -3.06 5.53
C ALA A 36 -20.13 -2.96 4.72
N THR A 37 -20.27 -2.63 3.46
CA THR A 37 -19.15 -2.16 2.63
C THR A 37 -18.57 -0.96 3.34
N LYS A 38 -17.52 -1.19 4.15
CA LYS A 38 -16.79 -0.10 4.79
C LYS A 38 -15.94 0.54 3.71
N ILE A 39 -16.45 1.64 3.17
CA ILE A 39 -15.70 2.51 2.28
C ILE A 39 -14.79 3.33 3.19
N PHE A 40 -13.49 3.10 3.11
CA PHE A 40 -12.53 3.95 3.81
C PHE A 40 -12.40 5.27 3.04
N THR A 41 -12.54 6.38 3.75
CA THR A 41 -12.30 7.74 3.23
C THR A 41 -10.84 8.12 3.40
N GLU A 42 -10.32 9.03 2.57
CA GLU A 42 -8.91 9.45 2.63
C GLU A 42 -8.53 10.03 4.00
N ASP A 43 -9.47 10.70 4.68
CA ASP A 43 -9.31 11.24 6.03
C ASP A 43 -9.04 10.17 7.10
N GLU A 44 -9.43 8.91 6.84
CA GLU A 44 -9.19 7.78 7.74
C GLU A 44 -7.76 7.23 7.63
N PHE A 45 -6.99 7.62 6.61
CA PHE A 45 -5.59 7.23 6.43
C PHE A 45 -4.64 8.30 6.95
N GLN A 46 -4.43 8.26 8.26
CA GLN A 46 -3.50 9.14 8.96
C GLN A 46 -2.42 8.34 9.71
N PHE A 47 -1.21 8.88 9.71
CA PHE A 47 -0.11 8.41 10.53
C PHE A 47 0.10 9.35 11.71
N GLU A 48 0.11 8.80 12.93
CA GLU A 48 0.22 9.54 14.18
C GLU A 48 1.44 9.05 14.98
N ILE A 49 2.38 9.95 15.28
CA ILE A 49 3.44 9.71 16.26
C ILE A 49 3.07 10.43 17.56
N LYS A 50 2.38 9.73 18.46
CA LYS A 50 1.88 10.27 19.73
C LYS A 50 2.96 10.89 20.63
N SER A 51 4.18 10.37 20.57
CA SER A 51 5.30 10.89 21.39
C SER A 51 5.81 12.26 20.93
N LYS A 52 5.43 12.71 19.72
CA LYS A 52 5.93 13.95 19.10
C LYS A 52 4.82 14.87 18.63
N ASP A 53 3.56 14.54 18.89
CA ASP A 53 2.37 15.28 18.40
C ASP A 53 2.40 15.51 16.87
N ILE A 54 2.88 14.50 16.12
CA ILE A 54 2.94 14.55 14.65
C ILE A 54 1.76 13.76 14.09
N THR A 55 0.97 14.40 13.23
CA THR A 55 -0.13 13.78 12.48
C THR A 55 -0.02 14.11 11.01
N ILE A 56 0.35 13.12 10.20
CA ILE A 56 0.48 13.26 8.74
C ILE A 56 -0.58 12.42 8.06
N LYS A 57 -1.39 13.05 7.21
CA LYS A 57 -2.46 12.39 6.46
C LYS A 57 -2.06 12.23 5.00
N LEU A 58 -2.52 11.14 4.37
CA LEU A 58 -2.56 11.12 2.91
C LEU A 58 -3.36 12.34 2.40
N GLY A 59 -2.95 12.92 1.28
CA GLY A 59 -3.53 14.14 0.73
C GLY A 59 -3.02 15.45 1.37
N SER A 60 -2.28 15.40 2.49
CA SER A 60 -1.68 16.62 3.07
C SER A 60 -0.70 17.26 2.09
N THR A 61 -0.61 18.59 2.08
CA THR A 61 0.41 19.27 1.27
C THR A 61 1.78 19.15 1.91
N ARG A 62 2.82 19.36 1.10
CA ARG A 62 4.21 19.39 1.59
C ARG A 62 4.43 20.43 2.68
N GLU A 63 3.82 21.61 2.57
CA GLU A 63 3.97 22.69 3.53
C GLU A 63 3.44 22.29 4.91
N VAL A 64 2.28 21.60 4.95
CA VAL A 64 1.70 21.09 6.21
C VAL A 64 2.62 20.05 6.86
N VAL A 65 3.26 19.21 6.04
CA VAL A 65 4.23 18.23 6.54
C VAL A 65 5.48 18.91 7.08
N GLU A 66 6.07 19.84 6.34
CA GLU A 66 7.30 20.53 6.74
C GLU A 66 7.07 21.45 7.96
N GLN A 67 5.85 21.92 8.21
CA GLN A 67 5.49 22.59 9.46
C GLN A 67 5.60 21.68 10.70
N GLN A 68 5.30 20.39 10.55
CA GLN A 68 5.34 19.44 11.66
C GLN A 68 6.71 18.75 11.79
N LEU A 69 7.33 18.41 10.67
CA LEU A 69 8.58 17.64 10.64
C LEU A 69 9.84 18.50 10.51
N GLY A 70 9.70 19.77 10.12
CA GLY A 70 10.79 20.57 9.59
C GLY A 70 11.12 20.21 8.13
N PRO A 71 12.16 20.84 7.55
CA PRO A 71 12.57 20.54 6.19
C PRO A 71 13.11 19.11 6.06
N HIS A 72 12.86 18.50 4.90
CA HIS A 72 13.46 17.23 4.51
C HIS A 72 15.00 17.29 4.57
N VAL A 73 15.62 16.16 4.94
CA VAL A 73 17.08 15.99 5.01
C VAL A 73 17.68 15.52 3.70
N ASP A 74 16.92 14.80 2.87
CA ASP A 74 17.39 14.28 1.59
C ASP A 74 16.23 14.05 0.61
N TYR A 75 16.53 13.90 -0.67
CA TYR A 75 15.58 13.67 -1.75
C TYR A 75 16.10 12.61 -2.75
N PHE A 76 15.33 11.53 -2.91
CA PHE A 76 15.62 10.45 -3.84
C PHE A 76 14.90 10.67 -5.17
N ASN A 77 15.61 11.24 -6.16
CA ASN A 77 15.01 11.65 -7.43
C ASN A 77 14.36 10.51 -8.23
N TYR A 78 14.93 9.30 -8.20
CA TYR A 78 14.41 8.17 -8.98
C TYR A 78 13.05 7.68 -8.48
N THR A 79 12.81 7.76 -7.17
CA THR A 79 11.56 7.32 -6.53
C THR A 79 10.67 8.47 -6.11
N ASN A 80 11.11 9.73 -6.30
CA ASN A 80 10.44 10.94 -5.84
C ASN A 80 10.06 10.90 -4.34
N VAL A 81 10.97 10.38 -3.53
CA VAL A 81 10.79 10.23 -2.08
C VAL A 81 11.64 11.24 -1.33
N TYR A 82 11.04 11.89 -0.36
CA TYR A 82 11.68 12.85 0.53
C TYR A 82 11.97 12.18 1.86
N GLN A 83 13.22 12.28 2.29
CA GLN A 83 13.64 11.77 3.58
C GLN A 83 13.50 12.84 4.65
N TYR A 84 12.83 12.49 5.74
CA TYR A 84 12.81 13.21 6.99
C TYR A 84 13.57 12.38 8.03
N LYS A 85 13.82 12.96 9.21
CA LYS A 85 14.68 12.35 10.24
C LYS A 85 14.29 10.91 10.59
N ASP A 86 13.00 10.64 10.71
CA ASP A 86 12.46 9.33 11.17
C ASP A 86 11.46 8.70 10.18
N MET A 87 11.33 9.25 8.97
CA MET A 87 10.38 8.75 7.97
C MET A 87 10.73 9.20 6.57
N ARG A 88 10.15 8.52 5.57
CA ARG A 88 10.22 8.90 4.17
C ARG A 88 8.81 9.14 3.63
N ILE A 89 8.64 10.18 2.84
CA ILE A 89 7.34 10.58 2.31
C ILE A 89 7.43 10.72 0.80
N HIS A 90 6.51 10.07 0.09
CA HIS A 90 6.32 10.22 -1.34
C HIS A 90 5.25 11.29 -1.59
N TYR A 91 5.56 12.25 -2.47
CA TYR A 91 4.60 13.26 -2.89
C TYR A 91 4.24 13.07 -4.35
N LYS A 92 2.95 13.08 -4.66
CA LYS A 92 2.44 13.11 -6.04
C LYS A 92 1.65 14.38 -6.23
N TYR A 93 2.00 15.19 -7.23
CA TYR A 93 1.38 16.51 -7.45
C TYR A 93 1.40 17.43 -6.20
N GLY A 94 2.44 17.34 -5.38
CA GLY A 94 2.60 18.18 -4.18
C GLY A 94 1.82 17.72 -2.94
N ILE A 95 1.06 16.62 -3.03
CA ILE A 95 0.34 16.02 -1.91
C ILE A 95 0.95 14.69 -1.49
N VAL A 96 0.83 14.35 -0.20
CA VAL A 96 1.30 13.08 0.35
C VAL A 96 0.50 11.93 -0.26
N ASP A 97 1.19 11.06 -0.98
CA ASP A 97 0.61 9.87 -1.64
C ASP A 97 1.18 8.57 -1.04
N GLY A 98 2.21 8.67 -0.19
CA GLY A 98 2.76 7.53 0.52
C GLY A 98 3.64 7.93 1.70
N ILE A 99 3.56 7.15 2.78
CA ILE A 99 4.37 7.32 3.99
C ILE A 99 5.09 6.01 4.25
N MET A 100 6.41 6.10 4.43
CA MET A 100 7.29 4.98 4.71
C MET A 100 7.93 5.22 6.08
N ILE A 101 7.68 4.30 7.01
CA ILE A 101 8.27 4.34 8.35
C ILE A 101 9.39 3.31 8.34
N ASP A 102 10.62 3.77 8.37
CA ASP A 102 11.76 2.87 8.52
C ASP A 102 12.03 2.61 10.00
N ASP A 103 12.58 1.43 10.27
CA ASP A 103 13.12 1.11 11.59
C ASP A 103 14.25 2.13 11.92
N PRO A 104 14.26 2.75 13.11
CA PRO A 104 15.35 3.63 13.56
C PRO A 104 16.74 3.07 13.27
N ALA A 105 16.92 1.74 13.34
CA ALA A 105 18.19 1.07 13.09
C ALA A 105 18.67 1.12 11.63
N LYS A 106 17.76 1.34 10.66
CA LYS A 106 18.06 1.38 9.22
C LYS A 106 18.46 2.78 8.72
N PHE A 107 18.26 3.84 9.51
CA PHE A 107 18.75 5.19 9.17
C PHE A 107 20.28 5.36 9.33
N LYS A 108 21.03 4.26 9.52
CA LYS A 108 22.49 4.30 9.58
C LYS A 108 23.05 4.78 8.22
N LYS A 109 23.31 6.09 8.17
CA LYS A 109 24.23 6.82 7.29
C LYS A 109 24.43 6.18 5.92
N TYR A 110 23.73 6.71 4.92
CA TYR A 110 24.32 6.79 3.59
C TYR A 110 25.52 7.72 3.70
N TYR A 111 26.73 7.15 3.80
CA TYR A 111 27.92 7.90 3.50
C TYR A 111 27.86 8.22 2.01
N ILE A 112 27.77 9.50 1.66
CA ILE A 112 28.10 9.96 0.31
C ILE A 112 29.55 9.54 0.11
N CYS A 113 29.79 8.51 -0.72
CA CYS A 113 31.12 8.28 -1.26
C CYS A 113 31.42 9.50 -2.14
N HIS A 114 32.05 10.52 -1.55
CA HIS A 114 32.77 11.51 -2.33
C HIS A 114 33.84 10.72 -3.08
N GLY A 115 33.63 10.53 -4.38
CA GLY A 115 34.66 10.03 -5.27
C GLY A 115 35.81 11.01 -5.23
N GLU A 116 36.86 10.65 -4.51
CA GLU A 116 38.17 11.27 -4.67
C GLU A 116 38.63 10.95 -6.09
N LYS A 117 38.85 12.01 -6.87
CA LYS A 117 39.51 11.97 -8.18
C LYS A 117 41.02 11.94 -8.00
#